data_AF-A0A427ARR3-F1
#
_entry.id   AF-A0A427ARR3-F1
#
_cell.length_a   1.000
_cell.length_b   1.000
_cell.length_c   1.000
_cell.angle_alpha   90.00
_cell.angle_beta   90.00
_cell.angle_gamma   90.00
#
_symmetry.space_group_name_H-M   'P 1'
#
loop_
_entity.id
_entity.type
_entity.pdbx_description
1 polymer ?
#
loop_
_entity_poly.entity_id
_entity_poly.type
_entity_poly.pdbx_seq_one_letter_code
_entity_poly.pdbx_strand_id
1 'polypeptide(L)'
;MYNTNNKFVKLTLAALAEDPVPLTDDHRHALSWEAATERFVEAADLNEATQEKAVSSHAPFMPISSDDWSRSVEEASAYLHNTVSGIEAARCVFGAIPETLQPDEQLRKELGLVSSEHKLFLGH
;
A
#
# COMPACT_ATOMS: atom_id res chain seq x y z
N MET A 1 30.11 10.30 9.73
CA MET A 1 30.85 10.07 8.46
C MET A 1 30.33 11.02 7.37
N TYR A 2 30.24 12.34 7.61
CA TYR A 2 29.96 13.39 6.59
C TYR A 2 30.45 14.76 7.09
N ASN A 3 31.60 14.81 7.76
CA ASN A 3 31.98 15.95 8.60
C ASN A 3 32.56 17.15 7.80
N THR A 4 32.26 17.24 6.51
CA THR A 4 32.75 18.34 5.65
C THR A 4 31.62 18.73 4.72
N ASN A 5 31.24 20.00 4.74
CA ASN A 5 30.08 20.54 4.01
C ASN A 5 30.04 20.17 2.52
N ASN A 6 31.17 19.89 1.90
CA ASN A 6 31.28 19.55 0.47
C ASN A 6 31.34 18.02 0.19
N LYS A 7 31.63 17.18 1.19
CA LYS A 7 31.80 15.73 0.97
C LYS A 7 30.50 15.04 0.59
N PHE A 8 29.39 15.41 1.24
CA PHE A 8 28.06 14.89 0.89
C PHE A 8 27.73 15.20 -0.58
N VAL A 9 27.81 16.48 -0.97
CA VAL A 9 27.50 16.91 -2.35
C VAL A 9 28.35 16.18 -3.38
N LYS A 10 29.67 16.04 -3.12
CA LYS A 10 30.56 15.30 -4.01
C LYS A 10 30.21 13.82 -4.14
N LEU A 11 29.92 13.15 -3.02
CA LEU A 11 29.55 11.73 -3.03
C LEU A 11 28.19 11.50 -3.71
N THR A 12 27.22 12.39 -3.48
CA THR A 12 25.92 12.32 -4.16
C THR A 12 26.06 12.53 -5.66
N LEU A 13 26.84 13.54 -6.10
CA LEU A 13 27.08 13.76 -7.53
C LEU A 13 27.81 12.57 -8.18
N ALA A 14 28.75 11.94 -7.47
CA ALA A 14 29.42 10.75 -7.94
C ALA A 14 28.44 9.57 -8.09
N ALA A 15 27.61 9.32 -7.07
CA ALA A 15 26.61 8.25 -7.09
C ALA A 15 25.55 8.45 -8.19
N LEU A 16 25.19 9.69 -8.50
CA LEU A 16 24.24 10.01 -9.59
C LEU A 16 24.83 9.84 -11.00
N ALA A 17 26.16 9.90 -11.12
CA ALA A 17 26.85 9.74 -12.39
C ALA A 17 27.30 8.28 -12.66
N GLU A 18 27.22 7.42 -11.64
CA GLU A 18 27.60 6.01 -11.72
C GLU A 18 26.40 5.13 -12.07
N ASP A 19 26.62 4.10 -12.89
CA ASP A 19 25.60 3.09 -13.16
C ASP A 19 25.45 2.16 -11.94
N PRO A 20 24.21 1.91 -11.46
CA PRO A 20 24.02 1.07 -10.29
C PRO A 20 24.42 -0.37 -10.61
N VAL A 21 25.37 -0.90 -9.83
CA VAL A 21 25.76 -2.31 -9.92
C VAL A 21 24.60 -3.18 -9.45
N PRO A 22 24.13 -4.14 -10.25
CA PRO A 22 23.07 -5.04 -9.82
C PRO A 22 23.47 -5.81 -8.56
N LEU A 23 22.52 -5.98 -7.66
CA LEU A 23 22.72 -6.80 -6.46
C LEU A 23 23.04 -8.25 -6.85
N THR A 24 23.94 -8.88 -6.10
CA THR A 24 24.16 -10.33 -6.13
C THR A 24 22.90 -11.05 -5.70
N ASP A 25 22.79 -12.33 -6.04
CA ASP A 25 21.61 -13.13 -5.70
C ASP A 25 21.39 -13.19 -4.18
N ASP A 26 22.47 -13.41 -3.43
CA ASP A 26 22.45 -13.42 -1.96
C ASP A 26 21.91 -12.10 -1.36
N HIS A 27 22.33 -10.95 -1.90
CA HIS A 27 21.84 -9.65 -1.42
C HIS A 27 20.37 -9.43 -1.77
N ARG A 28 19.92 -9.88 -2.95
CA ARG A 28 18.50 -9.81 -3.33
C ARG A 28 17.65 -10.68 -2.42
N HIS A 29 18.10 -11.90 -2.14
CA HIS A 29 17.40 -12.79 -1.23
C HIS A 29 17.36 -12.21 0.19
N ALA A 30 18.49 -11.72 0.73
CA ALA A 30 18.52 -11.11 2.07
C ALA A 30 17.56 -9.92 2.23
N LEU A 31 17.36 -9.14 1.16
CA LEU A 31 16.44 -8.01 1.09
C LEU A 31 15.02 -8.38 0.63
N SER A 32 14.77 -9.66 0.36
CA SER A 32 13.46 -10.14 -0.08
C SER A 32 12.44 -10.15 1.06
N TRP A 33 11.16 -10.14 0.69
CA TRP A 33 10.06 -10.34 1.63
C TRP A 33 10.09 -11.70 2.32
N GLU A 34 10.58 -12.73 1.61
CA GLU A 34 10.77 -14.08 2.14
C GLU A 34 11.75 -14.05 3.32
N ALA A 35 12.97 -13.55 3.10
CA ALA A 35 13.98 -13.44 4.16
C ALA A 35 13.55 -12.48 5.29
N ALA A 36 12.77 -11.43 4.99
CA ALA A 36 12.20 -10.57 6.02
C ALA A 36 11.18 -11.31 6.90
N THR A 37 10.39 -12.21 6.30
CA THR A 37 9.40 -13.04 7.01
C THR A 37 10.08 -14.09 7.87
N GLU A 38 11.14 -14.74 7.36
CA GLU A 38 11.95 -15.68 8.14
C GLU A 38 12.53 -15.01 9.39
N ARG A 39 13.15 -13.83 9.23
CA ARG A 39 13.66 -13.05 10.37
C ARG A 39 12.57 -12.65 11.34
N PHE A 40 11.38 -12.31 10.86
CA PHE A 40 10.25 -11.97 11.71
C PHE A 40 9.77 -13.19 12.52
N VAL A 41 9.60 -14.34 11.88
CA VAL A 41 9.16 -15.59 12.54
C VAL A 41 10.17 -16.02 13.60
N GLU A 42 11.47 -15.94 13.29
CA GLU A 42 12.55 -16.21 14.23
C GLU A 42 12.54 -15.23 15.41
N ALA A 43 12.48 -13.91 15.15
CA ALA A 43 12.52 -12.89 16.19
C ALA A 43 11.26 -12.84 17.08
N ALA A 44 10.13 -13.30 16.56
CA ALA A 44 8.87 -13.35 17.28
C ALA A 44 8.65 -14.69 18.00
N ASP A 45 9.65 -15.60 18.01
CA ASP A 45 9.59 -16.95 18.57
C ASP A 45 8.37 -17.75 18.05
N LEU A 46 7.87 -17.42 16.85
CA LEU A 46 6.66 -18.03 16.28
C LEU A 46 6.90 -19.46 15.79
N ASN A 47 8.16 -19.85 15.61
CA ASN A 47 8.54 -21.16 15.11
C ASN A 47 7.97 -22.31 15.97
N GLU A 48 7.92 -22.13 17.30
CA GLU A 48 7.37 -23.12 18.23
C GLU A 48 5.83 -23.16 18.19
N ALA A 49 5.18 -21.98 18.18
CA ALA A 49 3.72 -21.85 18.12
C ALA A 49 3.11 -22.41 16.82
N THR A 50 3.85 -22.35 15.70
CA THR A 50 3.43 -22.98 14.44
C THR A 50 3.50 -24.51 14.48
N GLN A 51 4.46 -25.09 15.21
CA GLN A 51 4.61 -26.54 15.33
C GLN A 51 3.54 -27.15 16.25
N GLU A 52 3.16 -26.48 17.33
CA GLU A 52 2.12 -26.95 18.26
C GLU A 52 0.71 -26.92 17.63
N LYS A 53 0.42 -25.92 16.80
CA LYS A 53 -0.88 -25.77 16.14
C LYS A 53 -1.13 -26.80 15.03
N ALA A 54 -0.09 -27.46 14.52
CA ALA A 54 -0.23 -28.50 13.51
C ALA A 54 -0.89 -29.78 14.05
N VAL A 55 -0.97 -29.97 15.38
CA VAL A 55 -1.43 -31.23 16.01
C VAL A 55 -2.87 -31.16 16.54
N SER A 56 -3.51 -30.00 16.63
CA SER A 56 -4.87 -29.91 17.17
C SER A 56 -5.70 -28.77 16.56
N SER A 57 -6.52 -29.11 15.57
CA SER A 57 -7.88 -28.55 15.45
C SER A 57 -8.72 -29.34 14.45
N HIS A 58 -9.43 -30.36 14.92
CA HIS A 58 -10.69 -30.79 14.29
C HIS A 58 -11.77 -29.76 14.64
N ALA A 59 -11.72 -28.59 14.00
CA ALA A 59 -12.89 -27.73 13.87
C ALA A 59 -13.57 -28.05 12.52
N PRO A 60 -14.90 -27.98 12.38
CA PRO A 60 -15.53 -28.03 11.08
C PRO A 60 -15.12 -26.76 10.33
N PHE A 61 -14.02 -26.85 9.59
CA PHE A 61 -13.59 -25.83 8.64
C PHE A 61 -14.65 -25.80 7.55
N MET A 62 -15.51 -24.77 7.57
CA MET A 62 -16.31 -24.42 6.41
C MET A 62 -15.30 -24.12 5.29
N PRO A 63 -15.25 -24.90 4.21
CA PRO A 63 -14.33 -24.62 3.12
C PRO A 63 -14.86 -23.39 2.39
N ILE A 64 -14.40 -22.21 2.80
CA ILE A 64 -14.42 -21.04 1.93
C ILE A 64 -13.44 -21.37 0.82
N SER A 65 -13.92 -21.43 -0.43
CA SER A 65 -13.05 -21.62 -1.59
C SER A 65 -12.00 -20.52 -1.60
N SER A 66 -10.79 -20.82 -2.10
CA SER A 66 -9.74 -19.81 -2.31
C SER A 66 -10.27 -18.58 -3.05
N ASP A 67 -11.20 -18.79 -3.99
CA ASP A 67 -11.81 -17.74 -4.81
C ASP A 67 -12.79 -16.84 -4.02
N ASP A 68 -13.45 -17.39 -2.99
CA ASP A 68 -14.37 -16.63 -2.14
C ASP A 68 -13.59 -15.84 -1.09
N TRP A 69 -12.46 -16.38 -0.61
CA TRP A 69 -11.54 -15.64 0.26
C TRP A 69 -10.85 -14.50 -0.49
N SER A 70 -10.33 -14.74 -1.70
CA SER A 70 -9.71 -13.68 -2.50
C SER A 70 -10.71 -12.57 -2.81
N ARG A 71 -11.93 -12.91 -3.22
CA ARG A 71 -13.01 -11.95 -3.46
C ARG A 71 -13.37 -11.14 -2.21
N SER A 72 -13.46 -11.80 -1.04
CA SER A 72 -13.74 -11.11 0.22
C SER A 72 -12.63 -10.14 0.63
N VAL A 73 -11.37 -10.53 0.43
CA VAL A 73 -10.21 -9.65 0.69
C VAL A 73 -10.17 -8.48 -0.30
N GLU A 74 -10.46 -8.74 -1.57
CA GLU A 74 -10.57 -7.71 -2.61
C GLU A 74 -11.69 -6.70 -2.27
N GLU A 75 -12.85 -7.17 -1.85
CA GLU A 75 -13.98 -6.33 -1.46
C GLU A 75 -13.66 -5.49 -0.22
N ALA A 76 -13.06 -6.09 0.81
CA ALA A 76 -12.63 -5.37 2.00
C ALA A 76 -11.54 -4.34 1.68
N SER A 77 -10.58 -4.69 0.82
CA SER A 77 -9.55 -3.79 0.32
C SER A 77 -10.15 -2.62 -0.46
N ALA A 78 -11.09 -2.89 -1.37
CA ALA A 78 -11.77 -1.85 -2.15
C ALA A 78 -12.56 -0.90 -1.24
N TYR A 79 -13.27 -1.45 -0.25
CA TYR A 79 -13.98 -0.65 0.74
C TYR A 79 -13.02 0.25 1.54
N LEU A 80 -11.96 -0.33 2.10
CA LEU A 80 -10.95 0.40 2.87
C LEU A 80 -10.27 1.46 2.02
N HIS A 81 -9.85 1.14 0.80
CA HIS A 81 -9.21 2.06 -0.11
C HIS A 81 -10.14 3.22 -0.48
N ASN A 82 -11.42 2.93 -0.75
CA ASN A 82 -12.43 3.94 -1.05
C ASN A 82 -12.68 4.85 0.18
N THR A 83 -12.77 4.28 1.38
CA THR A 83 -12.95 5.05 2.62
C THR A 83 -11.73 5.92 2.92
N VAL A 84 -10.52 5.37 2.90
CA VAL A 84 -9.27 6.08 3.21
C VAL A 84 -8.99 7.17 2.17
N SER A 85 -9.23 6.88 0.88
CA SER A 85 -9.13 7.88 -0.18
C SER A 85 -10.19 8.98 -0.06
N GLY A 86 -11.26 8.76 0.72
CA GLY A 86 -12.24 9.78 1.07
C GLY A 86 -11.83 10.70 2.23
N ILE A 87 -10.73 10.39 2.93
CA ILE A 87 -10.25 11.17 4.09
C ILE A 87 -9.17 12.15 3.64
N GLU A 88 -9.52 13.43 3.57
CA GLU A 88 -8.63 14.48 3.08
C GLU A 88 -7.32 14.60 3.88
N ALA A 89 -7.38 14.45 5.20
CA ALA A 89 -6.19 14.47 6.04
C ALA A 89 -5.22 13.31 5.70
N ALA A 90 -5.76 12.11 5.43
CA ALA A 90 -4.94 10.97 5.04
C ALA A 90 -4.30 11.20 3.66
N ARG A 91 -5.09 11.66 2.68
CA ARG A 91 -4.59 12.04 1.35
C ARG A 91 -3.42 13.03 1.44
N CYS A 92 -3.54 14.07 2.26
CA CYS A 92 -2.48 15.07 2.45
C CYS A 92 -1.22 14.48 3.09
N VAL A 93 -1.36 13.61 4.09
CA VAL A 93 -0.21 12.91 4.71
C VAL A 93 0.55 12.06 3.69
N PHE A 94 -0.17 11.46 2.73
CA PHE A 94 0.42 10.70 1.63
C PHE A 94 0.83 11.56 0.42
N GLY A 95 0.79 12.89 0.53
CA GLY A 95 1.32 13.82 -0.47
C GLY A 95 0.32 14.38 -1.48
N ALA A 96 -0.98 14.18 -1.29
CA ALA A 96 -2.00 14.87 -2.08
C ALA A 96 -2.05 16.37 -1.76
N ILE A 97 -2.49 17.16 -2.73
CA ILE A 97 -2.70 18.61 -2.58
C ILE A 97 -3.97 18.85 -1.74
N PRO A 98 -3.93 19.72 -0.71
CA PRO A 98 -5.12 20.03 0.08
C PRO A 98 -6.27 20.62 -0.74
N GLU A 99 -7.49 20.35 -0.30
CA GLU A 99 -8.76 20.81 -0.90
C GLU A 99 -9.04 20.25 -2.30
N THR A 100 -8.37 19.14 -2.67
CA THR A 100 -8.52 18.49 -3.98
C THR A 100 -9.28 17.16 -3.93
N LEU A 101 -10.00 16.89 -2.82
CA LEU A 101 -10.81 15.67 -2.67
C LEU A 101 -11.84 15.52 -3.79
N GLN A 102 -12.47 16.64 -4.17
CA GLN A 102 -13.43 16.71 -5.26
C GLN A 102 -12.79 17.41 -6.45
N PRO A 103 -13.03 16.94 -7.69
CA PRO A 103 -12.53 17.62 -8.88
C PRO A 103 -13.14 19.02 -8.96
N ASP A 104 -12.33 19.99 -9.37
CA ASP A 104 -12.82 21.34 -9.64
C ASP A 104 -13.80 21.35 -10.83
N GLU A 105 -14.50 22.46 -11.02
CA GLU A 105 -15.55 22.55 -12.03
C GLU A 105 -15.02 22.35 -13.46
N GLN A 106 -13.76 22.74 -13.72
CA GLN A 106 -13.13 22.58 -15.01
C GLN A 106 -12.80 21.11 -15.29
N LEU A 107 -12.12 20.44 -14.37
CA LEU A 107 -11.81 19.02 -14.45
C LEU A 107 -13.09 18.17 -14.51
N ARG A 108 -14.13 18.58 -13.79
CA ARG A 108 -15.44 17.94 -13.82
C ARG A 108 -16.09 18.03 -15.21
N LYS A 109 -15.95 19.17 -15.90
CA LYS A 109 -16.42 19.34 -17.30
C LYS A 109 -15.58 18.53 -18.28
N GLU A 110 -14.25 18.51 -18.11
CA GLU A 110 -13.33 17.73 -18.95
C GLU A 110 -13.55 16.21 -18.83
N LEU A 111 -13.82 15.72 -17.62
CA LEU A 111 -14.12 14.32 -17.34
C LEU A 111 -15.57 13.92 -17.66
N GLY A 112 -16.40 14.85 -18.14
CA GLY A 112 -17.82 14.60 -18.42
C GLY A 112 -18.68 14.36 -17.18
N LEU A 113 -18.19 14.71 -15.99
CA LEU A 113 -18.84 14.52 -14.69
C LEU A 113 -19.84 15.66 -14.35
N VAL A 114 -20.47 16.25 -15.36
CA VAL A 114 -21.40 17.39 -15.17
C VAL A 114 -22.51 16.97 -14.21
N SER A 115 -22.70 17.70 -13.09
CA SER A 115 -23.78 17.38 -12.16
C SER A 115 -25.10 17.44 -12.91
N SER A 116 -25.84 16.34 -12.85
CA SER A 116 -27.26 16.37 -13.15
C SER A 116 -27.90 17.25 -12.06
N GLU A 117 -28.01 18.55 -12.34
CA GLU A 117 -28.82 19.43 -11.53
C GLU A 117 -30.23 18.84 -11.55
N HIS A 118 -30.68 18.38 -10.39
CA HIS A 118 -32.07 18.00 -10.18
C HIS A 118 -32.91 19.20 -10.59
N LYS A 119 -33.49 19.11 -11.78
CA LYS A 119 -34.54 19.98 -12.27
C LYS A 119 -35.69 19.79 -11.29
N LEU A 120 -35.76 20.65 -10.28
CA LEU A 120 -36.93 20.82 -9.42
C LEU A 120 -38.06 21.25 -10.34
N PHE A 121 -38.75 20.27 -10.92
CA PHE A 121 -40.00 20.50 -11.60
C PHE A 121 -41.01 20.89 -10.54
N LEU A 122 -41.29 22.19 -10.55
CA LEU A 122 -42.47 22.83 -10.00
C LEU A 122 -43.72 21.99 -10.37
N GLY A 123 -44.44 21.54 -9.36
CA GLY A 123 -45.66 20.76 -9.52
C GLY A 123 -46.47 20.73 -8.23
N HIS A 124 -47.13 21.85 -7.90
CA HIS A 124 -48.55 21.85 -7.56
C HIS A 124 -49.16 23.25 -7.64
#